data_AF-A0A7V3JRU3-F1
#
_entry.id   AF-A0A7V3JRU3-F1
#
_cell.length_a   1.000
_cell.length_b   1.000
_cell.length_c   1.000
_cell.angle_alpha   90.00
_cell.angle_beta   90.00
_cell.angle_gamma   90.00
#
_symmetry.space_group_name_H-M   'P 1'
#
loop_
_entity.id
_entity.type
_entity.pdbx_description
1 polymer ?
#
loop_
_entity_poly.entity_id
_entity_poly.type
_entity_poly.pdbx_seq_one_letter_code
_entity_poly.pdbx_strand_id
1 'polypeptide(L)'
;MSVVSKGDKIFITSLLIPTLFFLSFIEFIPIIYALLYSFTSSSTFNPTINFICLNNYVSIIYSTFFWQDVINTLEYGSVTAIIQTLLGLGLAILFKDKRGGLYTIAKALIFIPYALPYVSVSLVWKFLLDPQYGAVNKIMLALRLINDPIDFFGNPANAM
;
A
#
# COMPACT_ATOMS: atom_id res chain seq x y z
N MET A 1 11.21 37.86 0.73
CA MET A 1 10.20 36.88 1.19
C MET A 1 9.31 37.63 2.20
N SER A 2 8.16 38.20 1.86
CA SER A 2 6.97 37.61 1.23
C SER A 2 6.33 38.54 0.19
N VAL A 3 6.29 38.11 -1.07
CA VAL A 3 5.64 38.82 -2.18
C VAL A 3 4.22 38.27 -2.36
N VAL A 4 3.37 38.42 -1.34
CA VAL A 4 1.96 37.99 -1.41
C VAL A 4 1.12 39.16 -0.92
N SER A 5 0.34 39.74 -1.83
CA SER A 5 -0.49 40.89 -1.50
C SER A 5 -1.60 40.49 -0.53
N LYS A 6 -2.18 41.45 0.20
CA LYS A 6 -3.28 41.17 1.13
C LYS A 6 -4.49 40.53 0.43
N GLY A 7 -4.73 40.88 -0.84
CA GLY A 7 -5.77 40.26 -1.68
C GLY A 7 -5.48 38.80 -2.01
N ASP A 8 -4.23 38.46 -2.33
CA ASP A 8 -3.82 37.09 -2.62
C ASP A 8 -3.96 36.20 -1.39
N LYS A 9 -3.62 36.71 -0.19
CA LYS A 9 -3.80 35.95 1.05
C LYS A 9 -5.26 35.62 1.30
N ILE A 10 -6.17 36.59 1.13
CA ILE A 10 -7.61 36.40 1.32
C ILE A 10 -8.15 35.37 0.32
N PHE A 11 -7.75 35.48 -0.94
CA PHE A 11 -8.13 34.54 -2.00
C PHE A 11 -7.65 33.11 -1.68
N ILE A 12 -6.37 32.94 -1.33
CA ILE A 12 -5.80 31.64 -0.95
C ILE A 12 -6.52 31.06 0.27
N THR A 13 -6.74 31.86 1.32
CA THR A 13 -7.45 31.37 2.52
C THR A 13 -8.89 30.99 2.23
N SER A 14 -9.59 31.73 1.36
CA SER A 14 -10.98 31.43 0.99
C SER A 14 -11.10 30.09 0.26
N LEU A 15 -10.09 29.70 -0.53
CA LEU A 15 -10.05 28.40 -1.21
C LEU A 15 -9.59 27.26 -0.28
N LEU A 16 -8.62 27.54 0.60
CA LEU A 16 -8.06 26.53 1.50
C LEU A 16 -8.99 26.15 2.65
N ILE A 17 -9.70 27.12 3.25
CA ILE A 17 -10.57 26.88 4.40
C ILE A 17 -11.63 25.80 4.13
N PRO A 18 -12.47 25.86 3.08
CA PRO A 18 -13.47 24.82 2.84
C PRO A 18 -12.82 23.47 2.53
N THR A 19 -11.73 23.46 1.78
CA THR A 19 -11.01 22.22 1.44
C THR A 19 -10.46 21.53 2.69
N LEU A 20 -9.73 22.27 3.53
CA LEU A 20 -9.17 21.76 4.78
C LEU A 20 -10.27 21.37 5.76
N PHE A 21 -11.35 22.16 5.84
CA PHE A 21 -12.50 21.84 6.67
C PHE A 21 -13.11 20.50 6.27
N PHE A 22 -13.46 20.32 4.99
CA PHE A 22 -14.06 19.08 4.51
C PHE A 22 -13.13 17.87 4.67
N LEU A 23 -11.86 17.98 4.27
CA LEU A 23 -10.89 16.89 4.42
C LEU A 23 -10.72 16.50 5.89
N SER A 24 -10.52 17.49 6.76
CA SER A 24 -10.36 17.24 8.20
C SER A 24 -11.62 16.59 8.79
N PHE A 25 -12.81 17.09 8.48
CA PHE A 25 -14.03 16.56 9.08
C PHE A 25 -14.29 15.12 8.64
N ILE A 26 -14.11 14.82 7.35
CA ILE A 26 -14.31 13.48 6.79
C ILE A 26 -13.27 12.49 7.33
N GLU A 27 -12.04 12.94 7.58
CA GLU A 27 -10.96 12.08 8.08
C GLU A 27 -11.01 11.89 9.61
N PHE A 28 -11.17 12.96 10.38
CA PHE A 28 -11.09 12.89 11.84
C PHE A 28 -12.32 12.28 12.49
N ILE A 29 -13.51 12.45 11.91
CA ILE A 29 -14.73 11.82 12.45
C ILE A 29 -14.59 10.30 12.58
N PRO A 30 -14.30 9.53 11.52
CA PRO A 30 -14.17 8.08 11.63
C PRO A 30 -13.00 7.67 12.53
N ILE A 31 -11.91 8.45 12.57
CA ILE A 31 -10.80 8.19 13.50
C ILE A 31 -11.25 8.31 14.95
N ILE A 32 -11.96 9.39 15.30
CA ILE A 32 -12.48 9.59 16.66
C ILE A 32 -13.47 8.47 17.01
N TYR A 33 -14.37 8.11 16.09
CA TYR A 33 -15.28 6.99 16.31
C TYR A 33 -14.52 5.68 16.53
N ALA A 34 -13.57 5.32 15.66
CA ALA A 34 -12.77 4.10 15.81
C ALA A 34 -12.00 4.08 17.14
N LEU A 35 -11.46 5.23 17.56
CA LEU A 35 -10.79 5.38 18.84
C LEU A 35 -11.76 5.18 20.01
N LEU A 36 -12.96 5.74 19.98
CA LEU A 36 -13.95 5.52 21.05
C LEU A 36 -14.40 4.04 21.09
N TYR A 37 -14.60 3.43 19.92
CA TYR A 37 -14.96 2.01 19.81
C TYR A 37 -13.85 1.07 20.30
N SER A 38 -12.57 1.43 20.16
CA SER A 38 -11.46 0.59 20.63
C SER A 38 -11.44 0.39 22.14
N PHE A 39 -12.12 1.27 22.92
CA PHE A 39 -12.30 1.10 24.37
C PHE A 39 -13.52 0.26 24.75
N THR A 40 -14.22 -0.31 23.77
CA THR A 40 -15.45 -1.09 23.99
C THR A 40 -15.30 -2.54 23.55
N SER A 41 -16.16 -3.43 24.04
CA SER A 41 -16.24 -4.85 23.65
C SER A 41 -16.98 -5.06 22.32
N SER A 42 -17.03 -4.04 21.45
CA SER A 42 -17.76 -4.09 20.19
C SER A 42 -17.23 -5.20 19.30
N SER A 43 -18.10 -6.10 18.88
CA SER A 43 -17.79 -7.22 17.99
C SER A 43 -18.92 -7.39 16.98
N THR A 44 -18.58 -7.79 15.75
CA THR A 44 -19.58 -8.11 14.72
C THR A 44 -20.54 -9.23 15.15
N PHE A 45 -20.11 -10.10 16.08
CA PHE A 45 -20.87 -11.27 16.52
C PHE A 45 -21.58 -11.07 17.86
N ASN A 46 -21.32 -9.99 18.59
CA ASN A 46 -21.94 -9.71 19.88
C ASN A 46 -22.59 -8.32 19.87
N PRO A 47 -23.93 -8.23 19.98
CA PRO A 47 -24.63 -6.94 19.96
C PRO A 47 -24.45 -6.13 21.26
N THR A 48 -23.92 -6.72 22.34
CA THR A 48 -23.69 -5.99 23.59
C THR A 48 -22.36 -5.23 23.56
N ILE A 49 -22.44 -3.91 23.69
CA ILE A 49 -21.28 -3.03 23.77
C ILE A 49 -21.06 -2.65 25.23
N ASN A 50 -20.01 -3.21 25.83
CA ASN A 50 -19.55 -2.83 27.16
C ASN A 50 -18.30 -1.97 27.06
N PHE A 51 -18.17 -0.96 27.91
CA PHE A 51 -16.93 -0.21 28.04
C PHE A 51 -15.90 -1.05 28.81
N ILE A 52 -14.78 -1.38 28.16
CA ILE A 52 -13.73 -2.27 28.69
C ILE A 52 -12.38 -1.55 28.81
N CYS A 53 -12.37 -0.22 28.74
CA CYS A 53 -11.17 0.61 28.83
C CYS A 53 -10.07 0.09 27.89
N LEU A 54 -8.87 -0.19 28.41
CA LEU A 54 -7.70 -0.59 27.65
C LEU A 54 -7.59 -2.11 27.43
N ASN A 55 -8.60 -2.91 27.78
CA ASN A 55 -8.47 -4.37 27.75
C ASN A 55 -8.16 -4.91 26.34
N ASN A 56 -8.71 -4.28 25.29
CA ASN A 56 -8.36 -4.61 23.89
C ASN A 56 -6.88 -4.36 23.57
N TYR A 57 -6.28 -3.32 24.13
CA TYR A 57 -4.86 -3.03 23.90
C TYR A 57 -3.96 -4.04 24.63
N VAL A 58 -4.32 -4.37 25.87
CA VAL A 58 -3.61 -5.38 26.67
C VAL A 58 -3.66 -6.73 25.95
N SER A 59 -4.83 -7.18 25.50
CA SER A 59 -4.98 -8.47 24.83
C SER A 59 -4.17 -8.57 23.53
N ILE A 60 -4.10 -7.49 22.76
CA ILE A 60 -3.33 -7.42 21.51
C ILE A 60 -1.82 -7.45 21.79
N ILE A 61 -1.33 -6.73 22.81
CA ILE A 61 0.11 -6.68 23.15
C ILE A 61 0.62 -8.06 23.59
N TYR A 62 -0.20 -8.85 24.28
CA TYR A 62 0.14 -10.22 24.67
C TYR A 62 -0.10 -11.26 23.56
N SER A 63 -0.65 -10.87 22.41
CA SER A 63 -0.85 -11.76 21.27
C SER A 63 0.44 -11.92 20.48
N THR A 64 0.88 -13.16 20.27
CA THR A 64 2.01 -13.46 19.39
C THR A 64 1.71 -13.14 17.93
N PHE A 65 0.45 -13.27 17.50
CA PHE A 65 0.03 -12.94 16.14
C PHE A 65 0.17 -11.45 15.84
N PHE A 66 -0.12 -10.58 16.81
CA PHE A 66 0.01 -9.14 16.62
C PHE A 66 1.44 -8.73 16.29
N TRP A 67 2.42 -9.23 17.04
CA TRP A 67 3.82 -8.90 16.79
C TRP A 67 4.33 -9.48 15.48
N GLN A 68 3.86 -10.67 15.09
CA GLN A 68 4.16 -11.23 13.78
C GLN A 68 3.61 -10.32 12.66
N ASP A 69 2.36 -9.89 12.76
CA ASP A 69 1.74 -9.00 11.77
C ASP A 69 2.44 -7.64 11.68
N VAL A 70 2.89 -7.10 12.82
CA VAL A 70 3.68 -5.86 12.88
C VAL A 70 5.02 -6.03 12.16
N ILE A 71 5.75 -7.12 12.44
CA ILE A 71 7.03 -7.41 11.79
C ILE A 71 6.83 -7.61 10.30
N ASN A 72 5.84 -8.41 9.88
CA ASN A 72 5.55 -8.64 8.46
C ASN A 72 5.19 -7.33 7.74
N THR A 73 4.40 -6.46 8.37
CA THR A 73 4.04 -5.15 7.80
C THR A 73 5.26 -4.23 7.66
N LEU A 74 6.13 -4.19 8.68
CA LEU A 74 7.35 -3.39 8.66
C LEU A 74 8.36 -3.91 7.63
N GLU A 75 8.54 -5.23 7.56
CA GLU A 75 9.41 -5.88 6.59
C GLU A 75 8.91 -5.64 5.17
N TYR A 76 7.65 -5.98 4.90
CA TYR A 76 7.03 -5.75 3.59
C TYR A 76 7.10 -4.29 3.17
N GLY A 77 6.71 -3.36 4.04
CA GLY A 77 6.72 -1.94 3.77
C GLY A 77 8.11 -1.40 3.51
N SER A 78 9.09 -1.77 4.33
CA SER A 78 10.47 -1.27 4.22
C SER A 78 11.18 -1.84 2.99
N VAL A 79 11.09 -3.16 2.76
CA VAL A 79 11.67 -3.83 1.59
C VAL A 79 11.07 -3.25 0.31
N THR A 80 9.74 -3.13 0.25
CA THR A 80 9.05 -2.57 -0.91
C THR A 80 9.46 -1.12 -1.15
N ALA A 81 9.48 -0.26 -0.13
CA ALA A 81 9.85 1.13 -0.26
C ALA A 81 11.29 1.32 -0.73
N ILE A 82 12.24 0.54 -0.18
CA ILE A 82 13.66 0.58 -0.58
C ILE A 82 13.80 0.16 -2.03
N ILE A 83 13.24 -1.00 -2.42
CA ILE A 83 13.33 -1.51 -3.80
C ILE A 83 12.70 -0.52 -4.79
N GLN A 84 11.51 -0.01 -4.51
CA GLN A 84 10.83 0.97 -5.37
C GLN A 84 11.64 2.26 -5.51
N THR A 85 12.22 2.76 -4.41
CA THR A 85 13.04 3.97 -4.44
C THR A 85 14.30 3.77 -5.26
N LEU A 86 15.01 2.65 -5.08
CA LEU A 86 16.23 2.34 -5.82
C LEU A 86 15.95 2.13 -7.32
N LEU A 87 14.90 1.38 -7.67
CA LEU A 87 14.50 1.18 -9.06
C LEU A 87 14.03 2.49 -9.70
N GLY A 88 13.19 3.26 -9.00
CA GLY A 88 12.70 4.55 -9.47
C GLY A 88 13.83 5.55 -9.70
N LEU A 89 14.79 5.63 -8.78
CA LEU A 89 15.98 6.45 -8.93
C LEU A 89 16.87 5.96 -10.07
N GLY A 90 17.08 4.65 -10.20
CA GLY A 90 17.85 4.04 -11.29
C GLY A 90 17.27 4.38 -12.65
N LEU A 91 15.94 4.25 -12.80
CA LEU A 91 15.22 4.65 -14.01
C LEU A 91 15.29 6.17 -14.25
N ALA A 92 15.16 6.98 -13.20
CA ALA A 92 15.26 8.44 -13.30
C ALA A 92 16.65 8.87 -13.83
N ILE A 93 17.73 8.28 -13.32
CA ILE A 93 19.09 8.53 -13.81
C ILE A 93 19.24 8.05 -15.26
N LEU A 94 18.73 6.86 -15.59
CA LEU A 94 18.79 6.30 -16.95
C LEU A 94 18.12 7.21 -17.98
N PHE A 95 17.01 7.86 -17.61
CA PHE A 95 16.23 8.72 -18.51
C PHE A 95 16.52 10.22 -18.41
N LYS A 96 17.34 10.67 -17.45
CA LYS A 96 17.59 12.08 -17.13
C LYS A 96 17.82 12.98 -18.36
N ASP A 97 18.69 12.54 -19.27
CA ASP A 97 19.10 13.30 -20.46
C ASP A 97 18.64 12.64 -21.77
N LYS A 98 17.78 11.63 -21.70
CA LYS A 98 17.30 10.90 -22.89
C LYS A 98 16.05 11.56 -23.46
N ARG A 99 16.11 11.89 -24.75
CA ARG A 99 15.02 12.54 -25.51
C ARG A 99 14.71 11.76 -26.78
N GLY A 100 13.45 11.80 -27.23
CA GLY A 100 12.97 11.12 -28.43
C GLY A 100 11.73 10.24 -28.17
N GLY A 101 11.01 9.89 -29.24
CA GLY A 101 9.74 9.16 -29.16
C GLY A 101 9.83 7.82 -28.42
N LEU A 102 10.92 7.07 -28.61
CA LEU A 102 11.16 5.80 -27.92
C LEU A 102 11.21 5.96 -26.39
N TYR A 103 11.90 7.00 -25.89
CA TYR A 103 12.01 7.26 -24.45
C TYR A 103 10.71 7.80 -23.85
N THR A 104 9.91 8.52 -24.63
CA THR A 104 8.56 8.94 -24.25
C THR A 104 7.66 7.71 -24.08
N ILE A 105 7.68 6.78 -25.04
CA ILE A 105 6.91 5.53 -24.98
C ILE A 105 7.38 4.67 -23.81
N ALA A 106 8.68 4.51 -23.60
CA ALA A 106 9.23 3.74 -22.48
C ALA A 106 8.77 4.30 -21.13
N LYS A 107 8.83 5.62 -20.93
CA LYS A 107 8.30 6.27 -19.73
C LYS A 107 6.80 5.99 -19.56
N ALA A 108 6.01 6.15 -20.62
CA ALA A 108 4.58 5.85 -20.57
C ALA A 108 4.33 4.39 -20.13
N LEU A 109 5.00 3.41 -20.75
CA LEU A 109 4.86 1.99 -20.40
C LEU A 109 5.21 1.69 -18.94
N ILE A 110 6.25 2.34 -18.39
CA ILE A 110 6.64 2.20 -16.98
C ILE A 110 5.56 2.75 -16.03
N PHE A 111 4.86 3.82 -16.41
CA PHE A 111 3.82 4.43 -15.58
C PHE A 111 2.42 3.80 -15.76
N ILE A 112 2.17 3.06 -16.86
CA ILE A 112 0.86 2.42 -17.10
C ILE A 112 0.38 1.58 -15.91
N PRO A 113 1.20 0.73 -15.26
CA PRO A 113 0.75 -0.09 -14.14
C PRO A 113 0.20 0.74 -12.97
N TYR A 114 0.69 1.97 -12.78
CA TYR A 114 0.23 2.86 -11.71
C TYR A 114 -1.19 3.38 -11.93
N ALA A 115 -1.66 3.38 -13.19
CA ALA A 115 -3.04 3.74 -13.50
C ALA A 115 -4.03 2.59 -13.30
N LEU A 116 -3.54 1.36 -13.09
CA LEU A 116 -4.40 0.20 -12.91
C LEU A 116 -4.90 0.10 -11.46
N PRO A 117 -6.17 -0.33 -11.25
CA PRO A 117 -6.65 -0.65 -9.92
C PRO A 117 -5.83 -1.79 -9.29
N TYR A 118 -5.58 -1.72 -7.99
CA TYR A 118 -4.84 -2.76 -7.26
C TYR A 118 -5.44 -4.16 -7.46
N VAL A 119 -6.76 -4.28 -7.48
CA VAL A 119 -7.45 -5.56 -7.71
C VAL A 119 -7.06 -6.18 -9.06
N SER A 120 -6.98 -5.37 -10.12
CA SER A 120 -6.58 -5.84 -11.45
C SER A 120 -5.12 -6.28 -11.47
N VAL A 121 -4.23 -5.53 -10.83
CA VAL A 121 -2.80 -5.89 -10.72
C VAL A 121 -2.65 -7.21 -9.97
N SER A 122 -3.38 -7.42 -8.87
CA SER A 122 -3.37 -8.66 -8.11
C SER A 122 -3.84 -9.86 -8.93
N LEU A 123 -4.87 -9.70 -9.77
CA LEU A 123 -5.34 -10.75 -10.65
C LEU A 123 -4.29 -11.12 -11.70
N VAL A 124 -3.66 -10.12 -12.34
CA VAL A 124 -2.58 -10.37 -13.31
C VAL A 124 -1.46 -11.17 -12.66
N TRP A 125 -1.00 -10.78 -11.48
CA TRP A 125 0.01 -11.53 -10.74
C TRP A 125 -0.45 -12.95 -10.39
N LYS A 126 -1.70 -13.13 -9.95
CA LYS A 126 -2.26 -14.45 -9.67
C LYS A 126 -2.23 -15.37 -10.91
N PHE A 127 -2.57 -14.85 -12.08
CA PHE A 127 -2.47 -15.61 -13.34
C PHE A 127 -1.03 -15.91 -13.73
N LEU A 128 -0.11 -14.95 -13.56
CA LEU A 128 1.31 -15.13 -13.90
C LEU A 128 2.00 -16.14 -12.99
N LEU A 129 1.61 -16.18 -11.73
CA LEU A 129 2.14 -17.05 -10.68
C LEU A 129 1.38 -18.37 -10.53
N ASP A 130 0.42 -18.64 -11.41
CA ASP A 130 -0.31 -19.90 -11.40
C ASP A 130 0.66 -21.10 -11.54
N PRO A 131 0.54 -22.14 -10.69
CA PRO A 131 1.49 -23.25 -10.68
C PRO A 131 1.41 -24.11 -11.94
N GLN A 132 0.26 -24.18 -12.61
CA GLN A 132 0.07 -25.07 -13.77
C GLN A 132 0.34 -24.35 -15.10
N TYR A 133 -0.16 -23.12 -15.24
CA TYR A 133 -0.17 -22.41 -16.52
C TYR A 133 0.61 -21.09 -16.49
N GLY A 134 1.04 -20.64 -15.31
CA GLY A 134 1.68 -19.34 -15.10
C GLY A 134 3.00 -19.19 -15.86
N ALA A 135 3.21 -18.00 -16.43
CA ALA A 135 4.41 -17.68 -17.17
C ALA A 135 5.67 -17.71 -16.27
N VAL A 136 5.54 -17.34 -14.99
CA VAL A 136 6.68 -17.27 -14.07
C VAL A 136 7.29 -18.65 -13.84
N ASN A 137 6.47 -19.64 -13.46
CA ASN A 137 6.93 -21.01 -13.28
C ASN A 137 7.56 -21.60 -14.56
N LYS A 138 6.92 -21.36 -15.72
CA LYS A 138 7.46 -21.81 -17.02
C LYS A 138 8.83 -21.22 -17.32
N ILE A 139 9.01 -19.92 -17.09
CA ILE A 139 10.30 -19.25 -17.29
C ILE A 139 11.35 -19.79 -16.32
N MET A 140 11.00 -19.96 -15.04
CA MET A 140 11.93 -20.48 -14.03
C MET A 140 12.37 -21.93 -14.31
N LEU A 141 11.46 -22.79 -14.78
CA LEU A 141 11.77 -24.16 -15.21
C LEU A 141 12.66 -24.16 -16.47
N ALA A 142 12.35 -23.32 -17.45
CA ALA A 142 13.15 -23.20 -18.67
C ALA A 142 14.58 -22.73 -18.40
N LEU A 143 14.76 -21.81 -17.44
CA LEU A 143 16.05 -21.35 -16.96
C LEU A 143 16.74 -22.33 -15.99
N ARG A 144 16.10 -23.47 -15.67
CA ARG A 144 16.57 -24.48 -14.69
C ARG A 144 16.85 -23.89 -13.31
N LEU A 145 16.11 -22.85 -12.91
CA LEU A 145 16.18 -22.27 -11.57
C LEU A 145 15.40 -23.10 -10.55
N ILE A 146 14.41 -23.87 -11.02
CA ILE A 146 13.57 -24.76 -10.23
C ILE A 146 13.41 -26.09 -10.96
N ASN A 147 13.15 -27.16 -10.21
CA ASN A 147 12.93 -28.50 -10.76
C ASN A 147 11.43 -28.80 -10.96
N ASP A 148 10.59 -28.26 -10.09
CA ASP A 148 9.14 -28.45 -10.10
C ASP A 148 8.44 -27.08 -9.99
N PRO A 149 7.21 -26.94 -10.53
CA PRO A 149 6.44 -25.71 -10.40
C PRO A 149 6.18 -25.36 -8.93
N ILE A 150 6.36 -24.08 -8.58
CA ILE A 150 6.09 -23.57 -7.23
C ILE A 150 4.64 -23.13 -7.15
N ASP A 151 3.93 -23.61 -6.12
CA ASP A 151 2.66 -23.02 -5.70
C ASP A 151 2.94 -21.86 -4.73
N PHE A 152 2.92 -20.65 -5.27
CA PHE A 152 3.20 -19.42 -4.53
C PHE A 152 2.12 -19.06 -3.51
N PHE A 153 0.88 -19.53 -3.69
CA PHE A 153 -0.25 -19.17 -2.83
C PHE A 153 -0.73 -20.32 -1.94
N GLY A 154 -0.46 -21.57 -2.32
CA GLY A 154 -0.91 -22.76 -1.59
C GLY A 154 0.09 -23.30 -0.57
N ASN A 155 1.33 -22.82 -0.54
CA ASN A 155 2.34 -23.27 0.43
C ASN A 155 2.43 -22.32 1.63
N PRO A 156 2.09 -22.76 2.86
CA PRO A 156 2.22 -21.95 4.07
C PRO A 156 3.65 -21.47 4.35
N ALA A 157 4.67 -22.19 3.86
CA ALA A 157 6.08 -21.79 4.03
C ALA A 157 6.47 -20.59 3.15
N ASN A 158 5.72 -20.32 2.07
CA ASN A 158 5.91 -19.17 1.20
C ASN A 158 4.93 -18.03 1.54
N ALA A 159 3.97 -18.28 2.44
CA ALA A 159 2.95 -17.35 2.88
C ALA A 159 3.42 -16.54 4.09
N MET A 160 4.58 -15.88 3.96
CA MET A 160 4.93 -14.77 4.86
C MET A 160 4.03 -13.57 4.57
#